data_AF-A0A1H8RG09-F1
#
_entry.id   AF-A0A1H8RG09-F1
#
_cell.length_a   1.000
_cell.length_b   1.000
_cell.length_c   1.000
_cell.angle_alpha   90.00
_cell.angle_beta   90.00
_cell.angle_gamma   90.00
#
_symmetry.space_group_name_H-M   'P 1'
#
loop_
_entity.id
_entity.type
_entity.pdbx_description
1 polymer ?
#
loop_
_entity_poly.entity_id
_entity_poly.type
_entity_poly.pdbx_seq_one_letter_code
_entity_poly.pdbx_strand_id
1 'polypeptide(L)'
;MKRLLVPLLFFGFPIQVVAVSEELLIDPDQLPAHVQSIEQENTRVQEHAQAVFGEAKSLTKTMLEKQAQQISNPFFIEQLNETQVNNSKFAFGYKSEVYLGRWPLHYESKETGINWSYQKVNENYVSPERIKYFQTDEVKVNGGIQSKIPGSEQIQQMVLQNVMERLSIPVSFEASFGADTEKVLALNNNAGRETLEAYAGAVKEVGQVTYGEVFLTMNGRKQDLTIKNVVDEEITVWLPIPNRLAFHFK
;
A
#
# COMPACT_ATOMS: atom_id res chain seq x y z
N MET A 1 62.51 -37.54 -1.25
CA MET A 1 61.57 -36.56 -0.66
C MET A 1 60.49 -36.22 -1.68
N LYS A 2 59.33 -36.89 -1.64
CA LYS A 2 58.20 -36.65 -2.55
C LYS A 2 57.22 -35.70 -1.83
N ARG A 3 57.02 -34.50 -2.37
CA ARG A 3 56.05 -33.52 -1.87
C ARG A 3 54.65 -33.94 -2.33
N LEU A 4 53.78 -34.24 -1.37
CA LEU A 4 52.36 -34.52 -1.61
C LEU A 4 51.65 -33.19 -1.89
N LEU A 5 51.08 -33.03 -3.08
CA LEU A 5 50.25 -31.89 -3.46
C LEU A 5 48.80 -32.22 -3.05
N VAL A 6 48.24 -31.49 -2.10
CA VAL A 6 46.82 -31.62 -1.69
C VAL A 6 45.98 -30.70 -2.59
N PRO A 7 44.96 -31.19 -3.30
CA PRO A 7 44.07 -30.31 -4.06
C PRO A 7 43.05 -29.68 -3.11
N LEU A 8 43.01 -28.34 -3.10
CA LEU A 8 42.04 -27.55 -2.36
C LEU A 8 40.71 -27.56 -3.14
N LEU A 9 39.72 -28.30 -2.64
CA LEU A 9 38.35 -28.31 -3.17
C LEU A 9 37.64 -27.02 -2.77
N PHE A 10 37.54 -26.07 -3.71
CA PHE A 10 36.70 -24.88 -3.60
C PHE A 10 35.23 -25.30 -3.71
N PHE A 11 34.52 -25.37 -2.58
CA PHE A 11 33.06 -25.44 -2.56
C PHE A 11 32.50 -24.08 -2.97
N GLY A 12 32.00 -23.99 -4.21
CA GLY A 12 31.22 -22.84 -4.68
C GLY A 12 29.86 -22.82 -4.00
N PHE A 13 29.67 -21.92 -3.05
CA PHE A 13 28.34 -21.57 -2.55
C PHE A 13 27.57 -20.84 -3.67
N PRO A 14 26.35 -21.25 -4.01
CA PRO A 14 25.51 -20.46 -4.91
C PRO A 14 25.16 -19.15 -4.22
N ILE A 15 25.60 -18.04 -4.81
CA ILE A 15 25.14 -16.71 -4.44
C ILE A 15 23.66 -16.67 -4.80
N GLN A 16 22.79 -16.72 -3.79
CA GLN A 16 21.38 -16.38 -3.97
C GLN A 16 21.31 -14.87 -4.17
N VAL A 17 21.09 -14.47 -5.42
CA VAL A 17 20.75 -13.09 -5.76
C VAL A 17 19.33 -12.87 -5.25
N VAL A 18 19.21 -12.19 -4.11
CA VAL A 18 17.94 -11.60 -3.68
C VAL A 18 17.67 -10.44 -4.63
N ALA A 19 16.63 -10.56 -5.45
CA ALA A 19 16.13 -9.45 -6.23
C ALA A 19 15.58 -8.42 -5.25
N VAL A 20 16.31 -7.32 -5.07
CA VAL A 20 15.79 -6.12 -4.42
C VAL A 20 14.71 -5.57 -5.34
N SER A 21 13.47 -5.50 -4.85
CA SER A 21 12.38 -4.83 -5.55
C SER A 21 12.80 -3.38 -5.81
N GLU A 22 12.82 -3.01 -7.08
CA GLU A 22 13.18 -1.67 -7.53
C GLU A 22 12.16 -0.69 -6.91
N GLU A 23 12.60 0.13 -5.96
CA GLU A 23 11.80 1.21 -5.39
C GLU A 23 11.39 2.14 -6.55
N LEU A 24 10.16 1.98 -7.04
CA LEU A 24 9.54 2.88 -8.00
C LEU A 24 9.24 4.21 -7.30
N LEU A 25 10.28 5.01 -7.05
CA LEU A 25 10.14 6.43 -6.71
C LEU A 25 9.66 7.15 -7.98
N ILE A 26 8.34 7.12 -8.24
CA ILE A 26 7.74 7.83 -9.37
C ILE A 26 7.72 9.31 -9.00
N ASP A 27 8.80 10.00 -9.39
CA ASP A 27 8.95 11.44 -9.27
C ASP A 27 7.79 12.15 -10.01
N PRO A 28 7.08 13.10 -9.36
CA PRO A 28 6.06 13.92 -10.02
C PRO A 28 6.53 14.59 -11.32
N ASP A 29 7.84 14.80 -11.49
CA ASP A 29 8.45 15.39 -12.69
C ASP A 29 8.54 14.40 -13.87
N GLN A 30 8.32 13.11 -13.66
CA GLN A 30 8.31 12.07 -14.70
C GLN A 30 6.89 11.72 -15.20
N LEU A 31 5.89 12.50 -14.81
CA LEU A 31 4.51 12.26 -15.22
C LEU A 31 4.32 12.41 -16.74
N PRO A 32 3.49 11.56 -17.36
CA PRO A 32 3.16 11.75 -18.77
C PRO A 32 2.53 13.12 -19.02
N ALA A 33 2.88 13.79 -20.12
CA ALA A 33 2.41 15.15 -20.42
C ALA A 33 0.88 15.30 -20.51
N HIS A 34 0.16 14.20 -20.76
CA HIS A 34 -1.30 14.16 -20.82
C HIS A 34 -1.96 14.08 -19.43
N VAL A 35 -1.19 13.87 -18.37
CA VAL A 35 -1.65 13.85 -16.98
C VAL A 35 -1.46 15.24 -16.39
N GLN A 36 -2.53 15.83 -15.88
CA GLN A 36 -2.51 17.18 -15.30
C GLN A 36 -3.12 17.15 -13.89
N SER A 37 -2.58 17.96 -12.99
CA SER A 37 -3.19 18.20 -11.68
C SER A 37 -4.43 19.09 -11.83
N ILE A 38 -5.49 18.79 -11.09
CA ILE A 38 -6.69 19.62 -10.91
C ILE A 38 -6.87 20.01 -9.44
N GLU A 39 -5.82 19.92 -8.62
CA GLU A 39 -5.90 20.12 -7.17
C GLU A 39 -6.42 21.50 -6.76
N GLN A 40 -6.10 22.54 -7.55
CA GLN A 40 -6.56 23.90 -7.28
C GLN A 40 -7.99 24.14 -7.78
N GLU A 41 -8.42 23.36 -8.78
CA GLU A 41 -9.68 23.55 -9.49
C GLU A 41 -10.79 22.60 -9.02
N ASN A 42 -10.45 21.49 -8.37
CA ASN A 42 -11.41 20.48 -7.94
C ASN A 42 -12.37 21.05 -6.90
N THR A 43 -13.68 20.95 -7.15
CA THR A 43 -14.74 21.45 -6.26
C THR A 43 -15.07 20.48 -5.11
N ARG A 44 -14.31 19.38 -4.98
CA ARG A 44 -14.41 18.41 -3.88
C ARG A 44 -13.11 18.30 -3.10
N VAL A 45 -13.25 18.34 -1.78
CA VAL A 45 -12.16 18.07 -0.84
C VAL A 45 -11.85 16.58 -0.88
N GLN A 46 -10.56 16.25 -0.98
CA GLN A 46 -10.11 14.86 -0.93
C GLN A 46 -9.91 14.45 0.52
N GLU A 47 -10.42 13.28 0.88
CA GLU A 47 -10.07 12.66 2.15
C GLU A 47 -8.64 12.12 2.01
N HIS A 48 -7.68 12.85 2.58
CA HIS A 48 -6.33 12.32 2.72
C HIS A 48 -6.36 11.31 3.86
N ALA A 49 -6.23 10.03 3.53
CA ALA A 49 -5.98 9.00 4.52
C ALA A 49 -4.62 9.29 5.17
N GLN A 50 -4.64 9.83 6.38
CA GLN A 50 -3.43 9.98 7.18
C GLN A 50 -3.11 8.62 7.79
N ALA A 51 -2.05 7.96 7.31
CA ALA A 51 -1.46 6.82 7.99
C ALA A 51 -0.75 7.29 9.27
N VAL A 52 -1.51 7.70 10.29
CA VAL A 52 -0.96 8.01 11.62
C VAL A 52 -1.16 6.78 12.48
N PHE A 53 -0.16 5.91 12.51
CA PHE A 53 -0.15 4.76 13.39
C PHE A 53 0.76 5.02 14.58
N GLY A 54 0.29 4.62 15.76
CA GLY A 54 1.09 4.72 16.97
C GLY A 54 2.30 3.79 16.90
N GLU A 55 3.48 4.30 17.23
CA GLU A 55 4.68 3.48 17.32
C GLU A 55 4.52 2.37 18.36
N ALA A 56 5.20 1.24 18.15
CA ALA A 56 5.22 0.15 19.12
C ALA A 56 5.83 0.63 20.46
N LYS A 57 5.09 0.48 21.57
CA LYS A 57 5.61 0.72 22.92
C LYS A 57 6.75 -0.27 23.22
N SER A 58 7.60 0.05 24.21
CA SER A 58 8.81 -0.72 24.51
C SER A 58 8.58 -2.23 24.69
N LEU A 59 7.52 -2.61 25.42
CA LEU A 59 7.14 -4.01 25.63
C LEU A 59 6.74 -4.69 24.31
N THR A 60 5.86 -4.05 23.55
CA THR A 60 5.41 -4.52 22.23
C THR A 60 6.60 -4.72 21.31
N LYS A 61 7.50 -3.73 21.21
CA LYS A 61 8.72 -3.81 20.39
C LYS A 61 9.56 -5.04 20.74
N THR A 62 9.78 -5.32 22.02
CA THR A 62 10.51 -6.52 22.46
C THR A 62 9.80 -7.82 22.12
N MET A 63 8.46 -7.85 22.07
CA MET A 63 7.71 -9.03 21.62
C MET A 63 7.84 -9.23 20.12
N LEU A 64 7.70 -8.15 19.33
CA LEU A 64 7.78 -8.17 17.87
C LEU A 64 9.18 -8.60 17.39
N GLU A 65 10.24 -8.06 17.99
CA GLU A 65 11.64 -8.36 17.62
C GLU A 65 12.05 -9.83 17.82
N LYS A 66 11.31 -10.59 18.63
CA LYS A 66 11.58 -12.03 18.86
C LYS A 66 10.87 -12.94 17.87
N GLN A 67 9.92 -12.41 17.11
CA GLN A 67 9.14 -13.22 16.19
C GLN A 67 9.95 -13.53 14.93
N ALA A 68 9.82 -14.76 14.44
CA ALA A 68 10.43 -15.16 13.18
C ALA A 68 9.73 -14.50 11.98
N GLN A 69 8.44 -14.21 12.11
CA GLN A 69 7.65 -13.53 11.09
C GLN A 69 7.62 -12.03 11.36
N GLN A 70 7.77 -11.23 10.30
CA GLN A 70 7.61 -9.79 10.39
C GLN A 70 6.15 -9.47 10.74
N ILE A 71 5.96 -8.48 11.61
CA ILE A 71 4.65 -7.97 11.99
C ILE A 71 4.71 -6.46 11.83
N SER A 72 3.96 -5.95 10.84
CA SER A 72 3.85 -4.52 10.55
C SER A 72 2.41 -4.01 10.61
N ASN A 73 1.43 -4.88 10.89
CA ASN A 73 0.04 -4.46 10.98
C ASN A 73 -0.18 -3.47 12.13
N PRO A 74 -0.55 -2.21 11.84
CA PRO A 74 -0.68 -1.20 12.87
C PRO A 74 -1.82 -1.47 13.85
N PHE A 75 -2.94 -2.04 13.40
CA PHE A 75 -4.07 -2.39 14.28
C PHE A 75 -3.66 -3.43 15.33
N PHE A 76 -2.86 -4.41 14.90
CA PHE A 76 -2.38 -5.44 15.80
C PHE A 76 -1.34 -4.87 16.78
N ILE A 77 -0.43 -4.01 16.31
CA ILE A 77 0.54 -3.32 17.17
C ILE A 77 -0.17 -2.44 18.21
N GLU A 78 -1.21 -1.72 17.82
CA GLU A 78 -2.04 -0.92 18.73
C GLU A 78 -2.74 -1.79 19.77
N GLN A 79 -3.34 -2.91 19.35
CA GLN A 79 -3.96 -3.85 20.29
C GLN A 79 -2.94 -4.41 21.30
N LEU A 80 -1.72 -4.70 20.87
CA LEU A 80 -0.65 -5.11 21.78
C LEU A 80 -0.22 -3.98 22.72
N ASN A 81 -0.13 -2.75 22.22
CA ASN A 81 0.18 -1.57 23.01
C ASN A 81 -0.83 -1.31 24.13
N GLU A 82 -2.10 -1.66 23.92
CA GLU A 82 -3.17 -1.53 24.90
C GLU A 82 -3.37 -2.78 25.76
N THR A 83 -2.73 -3.90 25.39
CA THR A 83 -2.77 -5.13 26.17
C THR A 83 -2.03 -4.95 27.49
N GLN A 84 -2.79 -4.94 28.59
CA GLN A 84 -2.24 -4.98 29.94
C GLN A 84 -2.45 -6.35 30.56
N VAL A 85 -1.38 -6.91 31.09
CA VAL A 85 -1.42 -8.18 31.80
C VAL A 85 -1.04 -7.93 33.24
N ASN A 86 -1.97 -8.20 34.15
CA ASN A 86 -1.74 -8.04 35.57
C ASN A 86 -0.87 -9.18 36.10
N ASN A 87 0.43 -8.91 36.19
CA ASN A 87 1.40 -9.88 36.72
C ASN A 87 1.38 -9.85 38.25
N SER A 88 0.69 -10.83 38.87
CA SER A 88 0.78 -11.02 40.33
C SER A 88 2.24 -11.27 40.75
N LYS A 89 2.67 -10.62 41.84
CA LYS A 89 4.02 -10.82 42.40
C LYS A 89 4.30 -12.28 42.75
N PHE A 90 3.25 -13.08 42.97
CA PHE A 90 3.28 -14.49 43.35
C PHE A 90 2.99 -15.46 42.19
N ALA A 91 2.98 -15.02 40.92
CA ALA A 91 2.68 -15.84 39.75
C ALA A 91 3.82 -16.81 39.34
N PHE A 92 4.36 -17.58 40.29
CA PHE A 92 5.35 -18.62 40.01
C PHE A 92 4.66 -19.90 39.52
N GLY A 93 5.20 -20.51 38.45
CA GLY A 93 4.71 -21.79 37.91
C GLY A 93 3.50 -21.72 36.99
N TYR A 94 2.90 -20.55 36.79
CA TYR A 94 1.77 -20.39 35.85
C TYR A 94 2.27 -20.24 34.41
N LYS A 95 1.77 -21.12 33.54
CA LYS A 95 1.92 -21.02 32.09
C LYS A 95 0.52 -20.96 31.47
N SER A 96 0.29 -19.94 30.64
CA SER A 96 -0.94 -19.84 29.86
C SER A 96 -0.65 -19.42 28.43
N GLU A 97 -1.57 -19.79 27.56
CA GLU A 97 -1.58 -19.42 26.15
C GLU A 97 -2.98 -18.89 25.83
N VAL A 98 -3.07 -17.67 25.33
CA VAL A 98 -4.32 -17.01 24.97
C VAL A 98 -4.33 -16.84 23.46
N TYR A 99 -5.34 -17.41 22.81
CA TYR A 99 -5.53 -17.22 21.38
C TYR A 99 -6.12 -15.84 21.09
N LEU A 100 -5.40 -15.04 20.30
CA LEU A 100 -5.79 -13.68 19.93
C LEU A 100 -6.53 -13.61 18.59
N GLY A 101 -6.64 -14.73 17.87
CA GLY A 101 -7.27 -14.79 16.55
C GLY A 101 -6.28 -14.97 15.40
N ARG A 102 -6.82 -15.03 14.19
CA ARG A 102 -6.06 -14.98 12.93
C ARG A 102 -5.93 -13.52 12.49
N TRP A 103 -4.70 -13.07 12.30
CA TRP A 103 -4.38 -11.68 11.95
C TRP A 103 -3.64 -11.62 10.61
N PRO A 104 -3.89 -10.62 9.76
CA PRO A 104 -2.93 -10.22 8.75
C PRO A 104 -1.76 -9.56 9.47
N LEU A 105 -0.55 -10.10 9.31
CA LEU A 105 0.62 -9.72 10.09
C LEU A 105 1.48 -8.70 9.35
N HIS A 106 1.69 -8.95 8.06
CA HIS A 106 2.58 -8.18 7.22
C HIS A 106 2.06 -8.15 5.78
N TYR A 107 2.41 -7.08 5.08
CA TYR A 107 2.21 -6.92 3.65
C TYR A 107 3.54 -6.65 2.98
N GLU A 108 3.85 -7.42 1.94
CA GLU A 108 5.03 -7.25 1.11
C GLU A 108 4.60 -6.92 -0.33
N SER A 109 5.13 -5.83 -0.87
CA SER A 109 4.89 -5.44 -2.26
C SER A 109 5.71 -6.30 -3.23
N LYS A 110 5.08 -6.74 -4.31
CA LYS A 110 5.75 -7.45 -5.42
C LYS A 110 5.86 -6.60 -6.67
N GLU A 111 4.78 -5.92 -7.04
CA GLU A 111 4.70 -5.13 -8.26
C GLU A 111 3.80 -3.91 -8.03
N THR A 112 4.27 -2.76 -8.48
CA THR A 112 3.52 -1.50 -8.44
C THR A 112 3.47 -0.92 -9.85
N GLY A 113 2.29 -0.55 -10.32
CA GLY A 113 2.11 0.09 -11.63
C GLY A 113 1.04 1.17 -11.58
N ILE A 114 1.12 2.15 -12.49
CA ILE A 114 0.08 3.19 -12.61
C ILE A 114 -0.73 2.96 -13.89
N ASN A 115 -2.06 2.90 -13.75
CA ASN A 115 -2.98 2.96 -14.87
C ASN A 115 -3.63 4.35 -14.93
N TRP A 116 -3.20 5.18 -15.88
CA TRP A 116 -3.77 6.51 -16.11
C TRP A 116 -5.14 6.50 -16.78
N SER A 117 -5.59 5.35 -17.30
CA SER A 117 -6.89 5.17 -17.95
C SER A 117 -7.78 4.21 -17.15
N TYR A 118 -7.75 4.31 -15.81
CA TYR A 118 -8.48 3.39 -14.92
C TYR A 118 -9.99 3.54 -15.04
N GLN A 119 -10.51 4.77 -14.91
CA GLN A 119 -11.94 5.04 -15.04
C GLN A 119 -12.17 6.36 -15.78
N LYS A 120 -12.98 6.32 -16.84
CA LYS A 120 -13.44 7.53 -17.52
C LYS A 120 -14.35 8.31 -16.58
N VAL A 121 -14.04 9.57 -16.34
CA VAL A 121 -14.82 10.44 -15.44
C VAL A 121 -15.60 11.50 -16.20
N ASN A 122 -15.22 11.81 -17.44
CA ASN A 122 -15.88 12.84 -18.22
C ASN A 122 -15.53 12.78 -19.72
N GLU A 123 -16.33 13.47 -20.53
CA GLU A 123 -16.07 13.74 -21.94
C GLU A 123 -16.55 15.17 -22.29
N ASN A 124 -15.71 15.96 -22.96
CA ASN A 124 -16.04 17.30 -23.41
C ASN A 124 -15.82 17.46 -24.91
N TYR A 125 -16.62 18.31 -25.55
CA TYR A 125 -16.37 18.74 -26.93
C TYR A 125 -15.26 19.80 -26.96
N VAL A 126 -14.36 19.70 -27.94
CA VAL A 126 -13.20 20.59 -28.06
C VAL A 126 -13.50 21.71 -29.06
N SER A 127 -13.29 22.96 -28.65
CA SER A 127 -13.27 24.09 -29.57
C SER A 127 -11.82 24.43 -29.99
N PRO A 128 -11.60 24.98 -31.20
CA PRO A 128 -10.26 25.26 -31.72
C PRO A 128 -9.51 26.36 -30.96
N GLU A 129 -10.23 27.24 -30.28
CA GLU A 129 -9.65 28.48 -29.73
C GLU A 129 -8.92 28.25 -28.40
N ARG A 130 -9.48 27.44 -27.49
CA ARG A 130 -8.87 27.04 -26.21
C ARG A 130 -9.44 25.72 -25.73
N ILE A 131 -8.57 24.79 -25.37
CA ILE A 131 -8.98 23.48 -24.85
C ILE A 131 -9.28 23.65 -23.37
N LYS A 132 -10.56 23.51 -23.02
CA LYS A 132 -11.04 23.64 -21.65
C LYS A 132 -11.70 22.34 -21.22
N TYR A 133 -11.30 21.89 -20.05
CA TYR A 133 -11.96 20.82 -19.32
C TYR A 133 -13.07 21.39 -18.44
N PHE A 134 -14.22 20.72 -18.41
CA PHE A 134 -15.33 21.03 -17.53
C PHE A 134 -16.03 19.75 -17.05
N GLN A 135 -15.90 19.42 -15.76
CA GLN A 135 -16.57 18.28 -15.14
C GLN A 135 -18.08 18.53 -15.04
N THR A 136 -18.87 17.77 -15.79
CA THR A 136 -20.33 17.93 -15.82
C THR A 136 -20.99 17.41 -14.55
N ASP A 137 -20.68 16.18 -14.15
CA ASP A 137 -21.27 15.51 -12.98
C ASP A 137 -20.19 15.18 -11.95
N GLU A 138 -20.56 15.08 -10.68
CA GLU A 138 -19.64 14.56 -9.67
C GLU A 138 -19.41 13.06 -9.90
N VAL A 139 -18.13 12.65 -9.93
CA VAL A 139 -17.75 11.25 -10.10
C VAL A 139 -16.86 10.80 -8.95
N LYS A 140 -17.27 9.71 -8.30
CA LYS A 140 -16.48 9.00 -7.30
C LYS A 140 -15.82 7.78 -7.93
N VAL A 141 -14.50 7.68 -7.77
CA VAL A 141 -13.68 6.57 -8.24
C VAL A 141 -13.23 5.79 -7.04
N ASN A 142 -13.67 4.54 -6.95
CA ASN A 142 -13.38 3.65 -5.83
C ASN A 142 -12.24 2.71 -6.17
N GLY A 143 -11.33 2.57 -5.22
CA GLY A 143 -10.31 1.55 -5.16
C GLY A 143 -10.71 0.40 -4.25
N GLY A 144 -9.74 -0.41 -3.89
CA GLY A 144 -9.90 -1.50 -2.94
C GLY A 144 -9.21 -2.77 -3.37
N ILE A 145 -9.38 -3.81 -2.54
CA ILE A 145 -8.83 -5.14 -2.78
C ILE A 145 -9.76 -5.86 -3.75
N GLN A 146 -9.20 -6.44 -4.82
CA GLN A 146 -9.98 -7.11 -5.85
C GLN A 146 -10.63 -8.42 -5.35
N SER A 147 -9.97 -9.12 -4.42
CA SER A 147 -10.46 -10.35 -3.80
C SER A 147 -11.15 -10.09 -2.46
N LYS A 148 -12.15 -10.92 -2.13
CA LYS A 148 -12.79 -10.91 -0.81
C LYS A 148 -11.91 -11.65 0.18
N ILE A 149 -11.29 -10.93 1.10
CA ILE A 149 -10.37 -11.49 2.10
C ILE A 149 -10.73 -11.02 3.52
N PRO A 150 -10.44 -11.83 4.56
CA PRO A 150 -10.63 -11.43 5.94
C PRO A 150 -9.65 -10.32 6.32
N GLY A 151 -10.12 -9.37 7.15
CA GLY A 151 -9.30 -8.24 7.60
C GLY A 151 -8.98 -7.23 6.51
N SER A 152 -9.85 -7.09 5.50
CA SER A 152 -9.62 -6.23 4.34
C SER A 152 -9.23 -4.79 4.70
N GLU A 153 -9.84 -4.21 5.73
CA GLU A 153 -9.51 -2.85 6.19
C GLU A 153 -8.07 -2.75 6.70
N GLN A 154 -7.64 -3.70 7.53
CA GLN A 154 -6.28 -3.72 8.07
C GLN A 154 -5.24 -3.88 6.95
N ILE A 155 -5.57 -4.70 5.95
CA ILE A 155 -4.72 -4.95 4.79
C ILE A 155 -4.66 -3.71 3.90
N GLN A 156 -5.81 -3.09 3.63
CA GLN A 156 -5.89 -1.83 2.90
C GLN A 156 -4.98 -0.77 3.53
N GLN A 157 -4.98 -0.64 4.85
CA GLN A 157 -4.11 0.30 5.55
C GLN A 157 -2.62 -0.04 5.43
N MET A 158 -2.23 -1.32 5.60
CA MET A 158 -0.83 -1.73 5.38
C MET A 158 -0.37 -1.48 3.94
N VAL A 159 -1.22 -1.77 2.96
CA VAL A 159 -0.94 -1.54 1.54
C VAL A 159 -0.79 -0.04 1.27
N LEU A 160 -1.72 0.78 1.76
CA LEU A 160 -1.68 2.23 1.59
C LEU A 160 -0.39 2.81 2.18
N GLN A 161 -0.01 2.40 3.40
CA GLN A 161 1.23 2.84 4.01
C GLN A 161 2.45 2.43 3.18
N ASN A 162 2.54 1.16 2.77
CA ASN A 162 3.66 0.67 1.96
C ASN A 162 3.78 1.40 0.61
N VAL A 163 2.65 1.74 0.00
CA VAL A 163 2.62 2.49 -1.25
C VAL A 163 3.03 3.95 -1.02
N MET A 164 2.53 4.61 0.03
CA MET A 164 2.88 6.00 0.36
C MET A 164 4.35 6.18 0.78
N GLU A 165 4.97 5.15 1.35
CA GLU A 165 6.40 5.15 1.67
C GLU A 165 7.28 5.10 0.41
N ARG A 166 6.77 4.51 -0.69
CA ARG A 166 7.50 4.32 -1.95
C ARG A 166 7.09 5.29 -3.06
N LEU A 167 5.88 5.85 -3.01
CA LEU A 167 5.36 6.77 -4.02
C LEU A 167 5.29 8.20 -3.49
N SER A 168 5.81 9.14 -4.27
CA SER A 168 5.69 10.59 -4.02
C SER A 168 4.34 11.19 -4.43
N ILE A 169 3.45 10.40 -5.01
CA ILE A 169 2.12 10.86 -5.47
C ILE A 169 1.09 10.44 -4.43
N PRO A 170 0.17 11.34 -4.02
CA PRO A 170 -0.90 10.96 -3.09
C PRO A 170 -1.80 9.91 -3.73
N VAL A 171 -2.20 8.93 -2.92
CA VAL A 171 -3.10 7.83 -3.29
C VAL A 171 -4.11 7.62 -2.18
N SER A 172 -5.29 7.09 -2.53
CA SER A 172 -6.37 6.81 -1.58
C SER A 172 -7.22 5.64 -2.04
N PHE A 173 -8.16 5.18 -1.22
CA PHE A 173 -9.17 4.19 -1.62
C PHE A 173 -10.40 4.82 -2.29
N GLU A 174 -10.55 6.14 -2.22
CA GLU A 174 -11.60 6.89 -2.89
C GLU A 174 -10.99 8.19 -3.43
N ALA A 175 -11.29 8.52 -4.69
CA ALA A 175 -11.01 9.82 -5.28
C ALA A 175 -12.32 10.42 -5.80
N SER A 176 -12.59 11.67 -5.43
CA SER A 176 -13.81 12.38 -5.85
C SER A 176 -13.48 13.53 -6.80
N PHE A 177 -14.18 13.57 -7.94
CA PHE A 177 -14.05 14.61 -8.96
C PHE A 177 -15.33 15.42 -8.97
N GLY A 178 -15.28 16.66 -8.49
CA GLY A 178 -16.48 17.47 -8.29
C GLY A 178 -17.06 18.06 -9.56
N ALA A 179 -18.39 18.12 -9.64
CA ALA A 179 -19.09 18.90 -10.68
C ALA A 179 -18.60 20.36 -10.69
N ASP A 180 -18.64 20.98 -11.86
CA ASP A 180 -18.19 22.36 -12.10
C ASP A 180 -16.66 22.57 -11.95
N THR A 181 -15.88 21.50 -11.82
CA THR A 181 -14.41 21.58 -11.89
C THR A 181 -13.99 21.98 -13.29
N GLU A 182 -13.28 23.09 -13.41
CA GLU A 182 -12.87 23.67 -14.68
C GLU A 182 -11.36 23.84 -14.76
N LYS A 183 -10.74 23.41 -15.87
CA LYS A 183 -9.31 23.65 -16.12
C LYS A 183 -9.04 24.01 -17.58
N VAL A 184 -8.26 25.07 -17.79
CA VAL A 184 -7.71 25.37 -19.12
C VAL A 184 -6.47 24.51 -19.33
N LEU A 185 -6.45 23.72 -20.41
CA LEU A 185 -5.38 22.79 -20.70
C LEU A 185 -4.35 23.44 -21.63
N ALA A 186 -3.07 23.33 -21.27
CA ALA A 186 -1.94 23.71 -22.13
C ALA A 186 -1.64 22.62 -23.18
N LEU A 187 -2.69 22.13 -23.85
CA LEU A 187 -2.60 21.11 -24.90
C LEU A 187 -2.99 21.73 -26.24
N ASN A 188 -2.42 21.23 -27.33
CA ASN A 188 -2.74 21.65 -28.69
C ASN A 188 -3.53 20.55 -29.41
N ASN A 189 -4.71 20.89 -29.94
CA ASN A 189 -5.52 19.98 -30.75
C ASN A 189 -5.09 20.02 -32.22
N ASN A 190 -3.82 19.71 -32.48
CA ASN A 190 -3.25 19.76 -33.83
C ASN A 190 -3.86 18.73 -34.79
N ALA A 191 -4.58 17.73 -34.26
CA ALA A 191 -5.15 16.62 -35.01
C ALA A 191 -6.64 16.81 -35.37
N GLY A 192 -7.26 17.95 -35.02
CA GLY A 192 -8.67 18.23 -35.34
C GLY A 192 -9.67 17.28 -34.68
N ARG A 193 -9.33 16.76 -33.49
CA ARG A 193 -10.17 15.82 -32.73
C ARG A 193 -11.36 16.55 -32.12
N GLU A 194 -12.52 15.89 -32.09
CA GLU A 194 -13.78 16.53 -31.70
C GLU A 194 -14.01 16.50 -30.19
N THR A 195 -13.46 15.49 -29.51
CA THR A 195 -13.70 15.28 -28.08
C THR A 195 -12.41 15.14 -27.27
N LEU A 196 -12.54 15.48 -25.99
CA LEU A 196 -11.55 15.37 -24.93
C LEU A 196 -12.13 14.46 -23.85
N GLU A 197 -11.59 13.26 -23.73
CA GLU A 197 -11.91 12.34 -22.65
C GLU A 197 -11.00 12.61 -21.46
N ALA A 198 -11.57 12.57 -20.26
CA ALA A 198 -10.82 12.65 -19.00
C ALA A 198 -10.95 11.33 -18.23
N TYR A 199 -9.81 10.82 -17.78
CA TYR A 199 -9.71 9.58 -17.01
C TYR A 199 -9.07 9.86 -15.65
N ALA A 200 -9.63 9.23 -14.62
CA ALA A 200 -8.95 9.09 -13.35
C ALA A 200 -7.89 8.00 -13.44
N GLY A 201 -6.71 8.28 -12.89
CA GLY A 201 -5.66 7.31 -12.72
C GLY A 201 -5.83 6.50 -11.43
N ALA A 202 -5.29 5.28 -11.42
CA ALA A 202 -5.16 4.48 -10.21
C ALA A 202 -3.83 3.70 -10.21
N VAL A 203 -3.25 3.56 -9.03
CA VAL A 203 -2.13 2.65 -8.79
C VAL A 203 -2.68 1.24 -8.66
N LYS A 204 -2.13 0.32 -9.45
CA LYS A 204 -2.29 -1.12 -9.29
C LYS A 204 -1.14 -1.62 -8.43
N GLU A 205 -1.47 -2.20 -7.30
CA GLU A 205 -0.52 -2.74 -6.35
C GLU A 205 -0.77 -4.24 -6.20
N VAL A 206 0.26 -5.04 -6.48
CA VAL A 206 0.24 -6.49 -6.32
C VAL A 206 1.25 -6.87 -5.26
N GLY A 207 0.82 -7.69 -4.31
CA GLY A 207 1.68 -8.10 -3.22
C GLY A 207 1.15 -9.30 -2.47
N GLN A 208 1.78 -9.61 -1.35
CA GLN A 208 1.49 -10.76 -0.53
C GLN A 208 1.18 -10.33 0.89
N VAL A 209 0.10 -10.87 1.45
CA VAL A 209 -0.26 -10.71 2.86
C VAL A 209 0.05 -11.99 3.58
N THR A 210 0.85 -11.89 4.63
CA THR A 210 1.12 -13.00 5.55
C THR A 210 0.08 -12.99 6.66
N TYR A 211 -0.69 -14.06 6.78
CA TYR A 211 -1.58 -14.30 7.90
C TYR A 211 -0.96 -15.25 8.90
N GLY A 212 -1.33 -15.11 10.18
CA GLY A 212 -0.98 -16.09 11.19
C GLY A 212 -2.00 -16.14 12.32
N GLU A 213 -2.10 -17.32 12.94
CA GLU A 213 -2.78 -17.48 14.22
C GLU A 213 -1.87 -17.02 15.33
N VAL A 214 -2.33 -16.00 16.06
CA VAL A 214 -1.51 -15.35 17.09
C VAL A 214 -1.93 -15.85 18.47
N PHE A 215 -0.94 -16.22 19.26
CA PHE A 215 -1.09 -16.60 20.65
C PHE A 215 -0.23 -15.71 21.54
N LEU A 216 -0.82 -15.19 22.61
CA LEU A 216 -0.10 -14.55 23.70
C LEU A 216 0.24 -15.60 24.75
N THR A 217 1.53 -15.89 24.91
CA THR A 217 2.03 -16.84 25.89
C THR A 217 2.51 -16.08 27.14
N MET A 218 2.14 -16.59 28.30
CA MET A 218 2.57 -16.06 29.59
C MET A 218 3.30 -17.16 30.34
N ASN A 219 4.54 -16.90 30.74
CA ASN A 219 5.36 -17.78 31.58
C ASN A 219 5.76 -17.00 32.83
N GLY A 220 4.96 -17.12 33.88
CA GLY A 220 5.05 -16.28 35.07
C GLY A 220 4.88 -14.79 34.73
N ARG A 221 5.98 -14.02 34.78
CA ARG A 221 5.99 -12.59 34.44
C ARG A 221 6.36 -12.30 32.98
N LYS A 222 6.91 -13.28 32.26
CA LYS A 222 7.35 -13.11 30.88
C LYS A 222 6.15 -13.29 29.96
N GLN A 223 6.00 -12.36 29.02
CA GLN A 223 5.01 -12.42 27.96
C GLN A 223 5.76 -12.53 26.63
N ASP A 224 5.23 -13.37 25.75
CA ASP A 224 5.75 -13.57 24.41
C ASP A 224 4.63 -13.85 23.43
N LEU A 225 4.89 -13.58 22.15
CA LEU A 225 3.99 -13.95 21.07
C LEU A 225 4.43 -15.27 20.47
N THR A 226 3.47 -16.06 20.04
CA THR A 226 3.71 -17.27 19.26
C THR A 226 2.77 -17.25 18.07
N ILE A 227 3.33 -17.34 16.88
CA ILE A 227 2.60 -17.34 15.63
C ILE A 227 2.58 -18.77 15.09
N LYS A 228 1.39 -19.28 14.79
CA LYS A 228 1.18 -20.61 14.20
C LYS A 228 0.37 -20.47 12.91
N ASN A 229 0.32 -21.54 12.12
CA ASN A 229 -0.50 -21.62 10.90
C ASN A 229 -0.32 -20.40 9.98
N VAL A 230 0.93 -20.11 9.66
CA VAL A 230 1.29 -19.00 8.77
C VAL A 230 0.86 -19.35 7.35
N VAL A 231 0.11 -18.46 6.71
CA VAL A 231 -0.39 -18.63 5.35
C VAL A 231 -0.20 -17.32 4.61
N ASP A 232 0.41 -17.38 3.45
CA ASP A 232 0.57 -16.23 2.58
C ASP A 232 -0.49 -16.24 1.48
N GLU A 233 -1.15 -15.10 1.28
CA GLU A 233 -2.17 -14.92 0.24
C GLU A 233 -1.77 -13.75 -0.66
N GLU A 234 -1.81 -13.97 -1.97
CA GLU A 234 -1.56 -12.91 -2.95
C GLU A 234 -2.81 -12.04 -3.12
N ILE A 235 -2.59 -10.72 -3.18
CA ILE A 235 -3.65 -9.73 -3.33
C ILE A 235 -3.32 -8.75 -4.44
N THR A 236 -4.37 -8.18 -5.02
CA THR A 236 -4.29 -7.04 -5.94
C THR A 236 -5.17 -5.93 -5.41
N VAL A 237 -4.62 -4.73 -5.33
CA VAL A 237 -5.27 -3.54 -4.79
C VAL A 237 -5.21 -2.43 -5.81
N TRP A 238 -6.33 -1.70 -5.95
CA TRP A 238 -6.40 -0.47 -6.72
C TRP A 238 -6.49 0.72 -5.79
N LEU A 239 -5.63 1.72 -6.01
CA LEU A 239 -5.61 2.97 -5.25
C LEU A 239 -5.76 4.15 -6.22
N PRO A 240 -6.96 4.73 -6.35
CA PRO A 240 -7.19 5.95 -7.10
C PRO A 240 -6.20 7.06 -6.75
N ILE A 241 -5.81 7.83 -7.76
CA ILE A 241 -4.94 9.01 -7.61
C ILE A 241 -5.85 10.24 -7.57
N PRO A 242 -6.06 10.85 -6.39
CA PRO A 242 -6.89 12.05 -6.28
C PRO A 242 -6.28 13.23 -7.01
N ASN A 243 -7.15 14.18 -7.42
CA ASN A 243 -6.76 15.47 -7.99
C ASN A 243 -5.86 15.42 -9.25
N ARG A 244 -5.81 14.30 -9.96
CA ARG A 244 -5.09 14.18 -11.23
C ARG A 244 -5.97 13.51 -12.28
N LEU A 245 -5.95 14.07 -13.50
CA LEU A 245 -6.69 13.54 -14.64
C LEU A 245 -5.77 13.34 -15.83
N ALA A 246 -5.98 12.22 -16.52
CA ALA A 246 -5.35 11.90 -17.79
C ALA A 246 -6.28 12.29 -18.93
N PHE A 247 -5.78 13.12 -19.83
CA PHE A 247 -6.55 13.72 -20.91
C PHE A 247 -6.22 13.07 -22.25
N HIS A 248 -7.23 12.59 -22.96
CA HIS A 248 -7.08 11.94 -24.26
C HIS A 248 -8.00 12.60 -25.27
N PHE A 249 -7.43 13.16 -26.34
CA PHE A 249 -8.23 13.62 -27.47
C PHE A 249 -8.68 12.43 -28.32
N LYS A 250 -9.91 12.46 -28.82
CA LYS A 250 -10.47 11.43 -29.69
C LYS A 250 -11.02 12.00 -30.99
#